data_AF-A0A1G0IM64-F1
#
_entry.id   AF-A0A1G0IM64-F1
#
_cell.length_a   1.000
_cell.length_b   1.000
_cell.length_c   1.000
_cell.angle_alpha   90.00
_cell.angle_beta   90.00
_cell.angle_gamma   90.00
#
_symmetry.space_group_name_H-M   'P 1'
#
loop_
_entity.id
_entity.type
_entity.pdbx_description
1 polymer ?
#
loop_
_entity_poly.entity_id
_entity_poly.type
_entity_poly.pdbx_seq_one_letter_code
_entity_poly.pdbx_strand_id
1 'polypeptide(L)'
;MGMQNQQTVSLAQVQHQLALAGHNLTQIFSDLLFIGLVIGIFACLILFRCSLYKTMHLVPKEKRIFPNWFIWMGLIPLINIIFDSMMLPFGIPHGLRDTVPNNIKAVRTTRTLKILGLCMMLIGIFDSIIIVMNPQFLSPMQNVVLTIICIVLVIIYWCKTVSFRKKYLSQSIS
;
A
#
# COMPACT_ATOMS: atom_id res chain seq x y z
N MET A 1 -18.20 62.82 18.15
CA MET A 1 -18.62 61.43 18.47
C MET A 1 -18.68 60.48 17.27
N GLY A 2 -18.64 60.92 16.00
CA GLY A 2 -18.69 60.01 14.84
C GLY A 2 -17.39 59.26 14.49
N MET A 3 -16.21 59.78 14.86
CA MET A 3 -14.92 59.18 14.45
C MET A 3 -14.51 57.92 15.23
N GLN A 4 -14.92 57.77 16.50
CA GLN A 4 -14.58 56.58 17.28
C GLN A 4 -15.29 55.30 16.80
N ASN A 5 -16.49 55.43 16.21
CA ASN A 5 -17.24 54.29 15.66
C ASN A 5 -16.69 53.79 14.31
N GLN A 6 -15.99 54.63 13.53
CA GLN A 6 -15.36 54.18 12.29
C GLN A 6 -14.06 53.38 12.54
N GLN A 7 -13.28 53.77 13.54
CA GLN A 7 -12.06 53.03 13.89
C GLN A 7 -12.34 51.63 14.44
N THR A 8 -13.37 51.46 15.27
CA THR A 8 -13.72 50.15 15.85
C THR A 8 -14.21 49.14 14.80
N VAL A 9 -14.96 49.60 13.79
CA VAL A 9 -15.40 48.74 12.67
C VAL A 9 -14.20 48.25 11.83
N SER A 10 -13.20 49.11 11.61
CA SER A 10 -11.99 48.72 10.86
C SER A 10 -11.15 47.66 11.57
N LEU A 11 -11.04 47.71 12.91
CA LEU A 11 -10.25 46.74 13.67
C LEU A 11 -10.89 45.35 13.68
N ALA A 12 -12.21 45.27 13.88
CA ALA A 12 -12.94 44.01 13.87
C ALA A 12 -12.87 43.33 12.48
N GLN A 13 -12.96 44.12 11.40
CA GLN A 13 -12.80 43.61 10.04
C GLN A 13 -11.40 43.05 9.78
N VAL A 14 -10.35 43.74 10.25
CA VAL A 14 -8.96 43.27 10.14
C VAL A 14 -8.75 41.98 10.92
N GLN A 15 -9.27 41.88 12.15
CA GLN A 15 -9.16 40.65 12.96
C GLN A 15 -9.88 39.47 12.31
N HIS A 16 -11.07 39.71 11.74
CA HIS A 16 -11.80 38.67 11.01
C HIS A 16 -11.06 38.21 9.75
N GLN A 17 -10.51 39.13 8.96
CA GLN A 17 -9.69 38.78 7.79
C GLN A 17 -8.42 38.03 8.17
N LEU A 18 -7.76 38.41 9.27
CA LEU A 18 -6.59 37.72 9.77
C LEU A 18 -6.92 36.29 10.24
N ALA A 19 -8.05 36.10 10.94
CA ALA A 19 -8.51 34.78 11.36
C ALA A 19 -8.84 33.87 10.15
N LEU A 20 -9.51 34.41 9.14
CA LEU A 20 -9.78 33.70 7.88
C LEU A 20 -8.50 33.34 7.14
N ALA A 21 -7.54 34.27 7.05
CA ALA A 21 -6.24 34.02 6.43
C ALA A 21 -5.49 32.90 7.17
N GLY A 22 -5.50 32.91 8.51
CA GLY A 22 -4.93 31.85 9.34
C GLY A 22 -5.58 30.49 9.06
N HIS A 23 -6.91 30.41 9.05
CA HIS A 23 -7.64 29.18 8.72
C HIS A 23 -7.29 28.66 7.33
N ASN A 24 -7.29 29.53 6.32
CA ASN A 24 -6.94 29.16 4.94
C ASN A 24 -5.50 28.64 4.84
N LEU A 25 -4.54 29.27 5.54
CA LEU A 25 -3.16 28.79 5.59
C LEU A 25 -3.06 27.39 6.22
N THR A 26 -3.77 27.14 7.32
CA THR A 26 -3.79 25.81 7.94
C THR A 26 -4.38 24.75 7.04
N GLN A 27 -5.44 25.08 6.29
CA GLN A 27 -6.07 24.18 5.35
C GLN A 27 -5.14 23.86 4.16
N ILE A 28 -4.49 24.86 3.58
CA ILE A 28 -3.52 24.66 2.49
C ILE A 28 -2.38 23.75 2.97
N PHE A 29 -1.87 23.98 4.18
CA PHE A 29 -0.81 23.15 4.73
C PHE A 29 -1.26 21.69 4.94
N SER A 30 -2.46 21.46 5.48
CA SER A 30 -3.00 20.10 5.61
C SER A 30 -3.21 19.41 4.27
N ASP A 31 -3.69 20.14 3.26
CA ASP A 31 -3.91 19.61 1.91
C ASP A 31 -2.58 19.21 1.25
N LEU A 32 -1.53 20.04 1.39
CA LEU A 32 -0.20 19.73 0.88
C LEU A 32 0.42 18.51 1.56
N LEU A 33 0.26 18.36 2.88
CA LEU A 33 0.71 17.18 3.61
C LEU A 33 -0.02 15.92 3.13
N PHE A 34 -1.34 16.01 2.93
CA PHE A 34 -2.14 14.89 2.43
C PHE A 34 -1.72 14.49 1.02
N ILE A 35 -1.53 15.46 0.11
CA ILE A 35 -1.04 15.20 -1.26
C ILE A 35 0.33 14.53 -1.23
N GLY A 36 1.26 15.05 -0.41
CA GLY A 36 2.59 14.47 -0.24
C GLY A 36 2.53 13.02 0.26
N LEU A 37 1.66 12.73 1.23
CA LEU A 37 1.44 11.38 1.75
C LEU A 37 0.92 10.43 0.66
N VAL A 38 -0.09 10.85 -0.12
CA VAL A 38 -0.67 10.05 -1.21
C VAL A 38 0.38 9.75 -2.28
N ILE A 39 1.16 10.74 -2.70
CA ILE A 39 2.26 10.55 -3.65
C ILE A 39 3.30 9.57 -3.10
N GLY A 40 3.67 9.71 -1.82
CA GLY A 40 4.61 8.81 -1.14
C GLY A 40 4.12 7.36 -1.12
N ILE A 41 2.85 7.13 -0.76
CA ILE A 41 2.24 5.79 -0.77
C ILE A 41 2.25 5.22 -2.18
N PHE A 42 1.84 6.01 -3.18
CA PHE A 42 1.80 5.57 -4.57
C PHE A 42 3.20 5.20 -5.10
N ALA A 43 4.22 6.02 -4.79
CA ALA A 43 5.61 5.71 -5.13
C ALA A 43 6.10 4.41 -4.47
N CYS A 44 5.77 4.18 -3.19
CA CYS A 44 6.07 2.94 -2.49
C CYS A 44 5.41 1.72 -3.15
N LEU A 45 4.15 1.85 -3.59
CA LEU A 45 3.44 0.78 -4.31
C LEU A 45 4.13 0.48 -5.65
N ILE A 46 4.53 1.49 -6.42
CA ILE A 46 5.30 1.28 -7.66
C ILE A 46 6.60 0.53 -7.37
N LEU A 47 7.35 0.91 -6.34
CA LEU A 47 8.60 0.24 -5.97
C LEU A 47 8.38 -1.22 -5.54
N PHE A 48 7.29 -1.49 -4.82
CA PHE A 48 6.86 -2.84 -4.48
C PHE A 48 6.56 -3.65 -5.74
N ARG A 49 5.73 -3.14 -6.66
CA ARG A 49 5.40 -3.81 -7.94
C ARG A 49 6.63 -4.04 -8.81
N CYS A 50 7.52 -3.05 -8.94
CA CYS A 50 8.81 -3.19 -9.59
C CYS A 50 9.64 -4.34 -9.00
N SER A 51 9.63 -4.47 -7.67
CA SER A 51 10.37 -5.53 -6.98
C SER A 51 9.77 -6.91 -7.24
N LEU A 52 8.45 -7.03 -7.25
CA LEU A 52 7.76 -8.26 -7.63
C LEU A 52 8.04 -8.62 -9.10
N TYR A 53 7.96 -7.64 -10.00
CA TYR A 53 8.23 -7.80 -11.43
C TYR A 53 9.64 -8.32 -11.68
N LYS A 54 10.65 -7.69 -11.06
CA LYS A 54 12.04 -8.15 -11.16
C LYS A 54 12.22 -9.57 -10.63
N THR A 55 11.51 -9.94 -9.57
CA THR A 55 11.60 -11.29 -9.00
C THR A 55 10.94 -12.33 -9.91
N MET A 56 9.71 -12.06 -10.37
CA MET A 56 8.97 -12.98 -11.23
C MET A 56 9.55 -13.07 -12.65
N HIS A 57 10.26 -12.04 -13.11
CA HIS A 57 10.99 -12.10 -14.38
C HIS A 57 12.08 -13.19 -14.39
N LEU A 58 12.65 -13.54 -13.23
CA LEU A 58 13.67 -14.59 -13.10
C LEU A 58 13.09 -16.00 -12.97
N VAL A 59 11.78 -16.12 -12.71
CA VAL A 59 11.08 -17.42 -12.68
C VAL A 59 10.87 -17.91 -14.12
N PRO A 60 11.20 -19.15 -14.50
CA PRO A 60 10.93 -19.68 -15.85
C PRO A 60 9.45 -19.55 -16.23
N LYS A 61 9.13 -19.27 -17.51
CA LYS A 61 7.75 -18.96 -17.95
C LYS A 61 6.79 -20.11 -17.69
N GLU A 62 7.27 -21.33 -17.80
CA GLU A 62 6.53 -22.59 -17.64
C GLU A 62 6.10 -22.82 -16.19
N LYS A 63 6.75 -22.15 -15.24
CA LYS A 63 6.49 -22.26 -13.79
C LYS A 63 5.62 -21.12 -13.25
N ARG A 64 5.23 -20.16 -14.10
CA ARG A 64 4.42 -19.01 -13.69
C ARG A 64 2.94 -19.35 -13.87
N ILE A 65 2.14 -19.15 -12.83
CA ILE A 65 0.66 -19.20 -12.93
C ILE A 65 0.14 -18.00 -13.71
N PHE A 66 0.73 -16.82 -13.49
CA PHE A 66 0.31 -15.57 -14.11
C PHE A 66 1.43 -14.99 -14.96
N PRO A 67 1.11 -14.31 -16.08
CA PRO A 67 2.13 -13.64 -16.87
C PRO A 67 2.75 -12.49 -16.09
N ASN A 68 4.03 -12.18 -16.34
CA ASN A 68 4.78 -11.20 -15.54
C ASN A 68 4.19 -9.77 -15.60
N TRP A 69 3.53 -9.42 -16.71
CA TRP A 69 2.87 -8.11 -16.85
C TRP A 69 1.67 -7.95 -15.93
N PHE A 70 1.07 -9.05 -15.47
CA PHE A 70 -0.12 -9.07 -14.60
C PHE A 70 0.11 -8.34 -13.27
N ILE A 71 1.38 -8.25 -12.84
CA ILE A 71 1.79 -7.55 -11.62
C ILE A 71 1.38 -6.07 -11.63
N TRP A 72 1.39 -5.45 -12.81
CA TRP A 72 1.07 -4.02 -12.97
C TRP A 72 -0.43 -3.73 -12.82
N MET A 73 -1.29 -4.74 -12.99
CA MET A 73 -2.72 -4.58 -12.76
C MET A 73 -3.06 -4.26 -11.29
N GLY A 74 -2.16 -4.61 -10.37
CA GLY A 74 -2.24 -4.21 -8.97
C GLY A 74 -1.96 -2.72 -8.70
N LEU A 75 -1.77 -1.90 -9.73
CA LEU A 75 -1.79 -0.43 -9.62
C LEU A 75 -3.17 0.16 -9.88
N ILE A 76 -4.10 -0.60 -10.46
CA ILE A 76 -5.46 -0.14 -10.75
C ILE A 76 -6.31 -0.36 -9.48
N PRO A 77 -6.79 0.69 -8.79
CA PRO A 77 -7.42 0.55 -7.48
C PRO A 77 -8.58 -0.44 -7.44
N LEU A 78 -9.47 -0.39 -8.45
CA LEU A 78 -10.67 -1.22 -8.50
C LEU A 78 -10.37 -2.72 -8.58
N ILE A 79 -9.31 -3.09 -9.29
CA ILE A 79 -9.01 -4.50 -9.54
C ILE A 79 -7.91 -5.00 -8.59
N ASN A 80 -7.16 -4.08 -7.98
CA ASN A 80 -6.02 -4.37 -7.12
C ASN A 80 -6.35 -5.43 -6.05
N ILE A 81 -7.50 -5.33 -5.39
CA ILE A 81 -7.91 -6.26 -4.32
C ILE A 81 -7.97 -7.70 -4.86
N ILE A 82 -8.62 -7.90 -6.02
CA ILE A 82 -8.75 -9.23 -6.64
C ILE A 82 -7.38 -9.74 -7.08
N PHE A 83 -6.59 -8.87 -7.72
CA PHE A 83 -5.25 -9.20 -8.20
C PHE A 83 -4.31 -9.61 -7.06
N ASP A 84 -4.26 -8.83 -5.99
CA ASP A 84 -3.42 -9.12 -4.82
C ASP A 84 -3.87 -10.39 -4.10
N SER A 85 -5.19 -10.61 -4.01
CA SER A 85 -5.80 -11.80 -3.43
C SER A 85 -5.42 -13.09 -4.17
N MET A 86 -5.17 -13.01 -5.48
CA MET A 86 -4.73 -14.17 -6.26
C MET A 86 -3.20 -14.28 -6.32
N MET A 87 -2.53 -13.17 -6.59
CA MET A 87 -1.12 -13.19 -6.98
C MET A 87 -0.18 -13.29 -5.77
N LEU A 88 -0.47 -12.60 -4.67
CA LEU A 88 0.40 -12.59 -3.48
C LEU A 88 0.40 -13.95 -2.73
N PRO A 89 -0.75 -14.59 -2.45
CA PRO A 89 -0.76 -15.88 -1.77
C PRO A 89 -0.46 -17.07 -2.69
N PHE A 90 -0.85 -17.01 -3.97
CA PHE A 90 -0.78 -18.18 -4.85
C PHE A 90 0.23 -17.98 -5.98
N GLY A 91 0.08 -16.94 -6.80
CA GLY A 91 0.90 -16.72 -7.99
C GLY A 91 2.40 -16.70 -7.74
N ILE A 92 2.84 -15.79 -6.86
CA ILE A 92 4.26 -15.60 -6.56
C ILE A 92 4.84 -16.78 -5.78
N PRO A 93 4.25 -17.23 -4.65
CA PRO A 93 4.85 -18.29 -3.85
C PRO A 93 4.97 -19.62 -4.63
N HIS A 94 3.99 -19.93 -5.47
CA HIS A 94 4.03 -21.12 -6.33
C HIS A 94 5.18 -21.04 -7.34
N GLY A 95 5.26 -19.96 -8.13
CA GLY A 95 6.33 -19.80 -9.12
C GLY A 95 7.72 -19.82 -8.49
N LEU A 96 7.89 -19.21 -7.32
CA LEU A 96 9.14 -19.25 -6.56
C LEU A 96 9.48 -20.66 -6.07
N ARG A 97 8.49 -21.40 -5.54
CA ARG A 97 8.70 -22.75 -4.99
C ARG A 97 9.16 -23.71 -6.07
N ASP A 98 8.50 -23.65 -7.22
CA ASP A 98 8.72 -24.61 -8.30
C ASP A 98 10.01 -24.29 -9.07
N THR A 99 10.56 -23.07 -8.93
CA THR A 99 11.87 -22.71 -9.48
C THR A 99 13.01 -23.42 -8.77
N VAL A 100 12.92 -23.61 -7.44
CA VAL A 100 13.98 -24.21 -6.60
C VAL A 100 13.43 -25.33 -5.70
N PRO A 101 12.84 -26.40 -6.27
CA PRO A 101 12.10 -27.42 -5.52
C PRO A 101 13.00 -28.21 -4.56
N ASN A 102 14.28 -28.38 -4.90
CA ASN A 102 15.23 -29.17 -4.12
C ASN A 102 15.76 -28.44 -2.88
N ASN A 103 15.51 -27.12 -2.74
CA ASN A 103 16.01 -26.34 -1.61
C ASN A 103 14.95 -26.18 -0.52
N ILE A 104 15.06 -26.99 0.54
CA ILE A 104 14.11 -27.00 1.68
C ILE A 104 13.96 -25.60 2.32
N LYS A 105 15.05 -24.82 2.43
CA LYS A 105 15.01 -23.46 3.00
C LYS A 105 14.23 -22.49 2.09
N ALA A 106 14.39 -22.62 0.78
CA ALA A 106 13.63 -21.84 -0.19
C ALA A 106 12.14 -22.20 -0.12
N VAL A 107 11.79 -23.49 -0.11
CA VAL A 107 10.41 -23.97 0.02
C VAL A 107 9.75 -23.51 1.32
N ARG A 108 10.49 -23.51 2.44
CA ARG A 108 9.97 -22.95 3.71
C ARG A 108 9.69 -21.44 3.59
N THR A 109 10.57 -20.71 2.92
CA THR A 109 10.41 -19.25 2.70
C THR A 109 9.19 -18.95 1.83
N THR A 110 8.95 -19.75 0.78
CA THR A 110 7.75 -19.58 -0.07
C THR A 110 6.47 -19.95 0.69
N ARG A 111 6.50 -20.94 1.59
CA ARG A 111 5.37 -21.19 2.51
C ARG A 111 5.08 -19.98 3.41
N THR A 112 6.10 -19.32 3.94
CA THR A 112 5.92 -18.07 4.70
C THR A 112 5.32 -16.96 3.84
N LEU A 113 5.79 -16.78 2.60
CA LEU A 113 5.19 -15.81 1.67
C LEU A 113 3.72 -16.12 1.38
N LYS A 114 3.37 -17.40 1.17
CA LYS A 114 1.98 -17.83 1.00
C LYS A 114 1.12 -17.48 2.20
N ILE A 115 1.58 -17.76 3.42
CA ILE A 115 0.83 -17.42 4.65
C ILE A 115 0.66 -15.91 4.77
N LEU A 116 1.71 -15.12 4.54
CA LEU A 116 1.62 -13.65 4.57
C LEU A 116 0.64 -13.12 3.53
N GLY A 117 0.70 -13.63 2.29
CA GLY A 117 -0.26 -13.26 1.25
C GLY A 117 -1.70 -13.64 1.61
N LEU A 118 -1.91 -14.79 2.26
CA LEU A 118 -3.24 -15.22 2.72
C LEU A 118 -3.75 -14.31 3.84
N CYS A 119 -2.90 -13.92 4.79
CA CYS A 119 -3.28 -12.97 5.84
C CYS A 119 -3.71 -11.63 5.22
N MET A 120 -2.95 -11.09 4.26
CA MET A 120 -3.33 -9.86 3.57
C MET A 120 -4.64 -10.00 2.80
N MET A 121 -4.84 -11.12 2.10
CA MET A 121 -6.09 -11.41 1.38
C MET A 121 -7.28 -11.44 2.35
N LEU A 122 -7.18 -12.14 3.47
CA LEU A 122 -8.25 -12.23 4.46
C LEU A 122 -8.56 -10.87 5.08
N ILE A 123 -7.53 -10.08 5.42
CA ILE A 123 -7.71 -8.72 5.92
C ILE A 123 -8.41 -7.84 4.87
N GLY A 124 -7.97 -7.86 3.61
CA GLY A 124 -8.56 -7.05 2.55
C GLY A 124 -10.01 -7.43 2.23
N ILE A 125 -10.34 -8.73 2.23
CA ILE A 125 -11.72 -9.21 2.06
C ILE A 125 -12.58 -8.78 3.25
N PHE A 126 -12.09 -8.97 4.48
CA PHE A 126 -12.82 -8.59 5.70
C PHE A 126 -13.10 -7.09 5.76
N ASP A 127 -12.08 -6.27 5.45
CA ASP A 127 -12.20 -4.82 5.36
C ASP A 127 -13.24 -4.39 4.31
N SER A 128 -13.17 -5.01 3.10
CA SER A 128 -14.13 -4.74 2.03
C SER A 128 -15.57 -5.09 2.42
N ILE A 129 -15.78 -6.22 3.10
CA ILE A 129 -17.11 -6.65 3.58
C ILE A 129 -17.64 -5.65 4.62
N ILE A 130 -16.80 -5.22 5.57
CA ILE A 130 -17.20 -4.25 6.59
C ILE A 130 -17.62 -2.93 5.93
N ILE A 131 -16.82 -2.41 5.00
CA ILE A 131 -17.10 -1.14 4.31
C ILE A 131 -18.44 -1.21 3.56
N VAL A 132 -18.73 -2.32 2.89
CA VAL A 132 -19.98 -2.50 2.12
C VAL A 132 -21.19 -2.69 3.03
N MET A 133 -21.08 -3.51 4.08
CA MET A 133 -22.22 -3.84 4.93
C MET A 133 -22.55 -2.75 5.95
N ASN A 134 -21.54 -2.08 6.50
CA ASN A 134 -21.72 -1.02 7.47
C ASN A 134 -20.50 -0.08 7.48
N PRO A 135 -20.52 1.01 6.68
CA PRO A 135 -19.39 1.92 6.56
C PRO A 135 -19.06 2.68 7.85
N GLN A 136 -19.95 2.67 8.85
CA GLN A 136 -19.76 3.30 10.16
C GLN A 136 -19.28 2.31 11.23
N PHE A 137 -19.12 1.03 10.90
CA PHE A 137 -18.77 -0.01 11.87
C PHE A 137 -17.36 0.16 12.45
N LEU A 138 -16.41 0.60 11.64
CA LEU A 138 -15.04 0.86 12.08
C LEU A 138 -14.89 2.32 12.51
N SER A 139 -14.53 2.51 13.77
CA SER A 139 -14.11 3.82 14.25
C SER A 139 -12.86 4.30 13.48
N PRO A 140 -12.64 5.62 13.33
CA PRO A 140 -11.45 6.14 12.65
C PRO A 140 -10.14 5.57 13.19
N MET A 141 -10.05 5.31 14.51
CA MET A 141 -8.87 4.73 15.14
C MET A 141 -8.63 3.27 14.73
N GLN A 142 -9.68 2.46 14.58
CA GLN A 142 -9.55 1.08 14.10
C GLN A 142 -9.06 1.03 12.65
N ASN A 143 -9.53 1.95 11.80
CA ASN A 143 -9.05 2.06 10.42
C ASN A 143 -7.55 2.39 10.35
N VAL A 144 -7.08 3.29 11.22
CA VAL A 144 -5.64 3.61 11.32
C VAL A 144 -4.83 2.38 11.74
N VAL A 145 -5.29 1.65 12.77
CA VAL A 145 -4.60 0.43 13.24
C VAL A 145 -4.55 -0.63 12.14
N LEU A 146 -5.67 -0.88 11.46
CA LEU A 146 -5.73 -1.86 10.37
C LEU A 146 -4.79 -1.47 9.22
N THR A 147 -4.75 -0.18 8.87
CA THR A 147 -3.84 0.36 7.85
C THR A 147 -2.38 0.13 8.23
N ILE A 148 -1.99 0.38 9.48
CA ILE A 148 -0.62 0.15 9.96
C ILE A 148 -0.28 -1.35 9.86
N ILE A 149 -1.18 -2.24 10.28
CA ILE A 149 -0.97 -3.69 10.17
C ILE A 149 -0.76 -4.09 8.70
N CYS A 150 -1.58 -3.59 7.79
CA CYS A 150 -1.45 -3.84 6.35
C CYS A 150 -0.09 -3.37 5.81
N ILE A 151 0.34 -2.15 6.16
CA ILE A 151 1.65 -1.62 5.76
C ILE A 151 2.79 -2.52 6.26
N VAL A 152 2.76 -2.92 7.53
CA VAL A 152 3.77 -3.79 8.13
C VAL A 152 3.82 -5.14 7.39
N LEU A 153 2.67 -5.75 7.13
CA LEU A 153 2.59 -7.01 6.40
C LEU A 153 3.16 -6.88 4.98
N VAL A 154 2.81 -5.82 4.25
CA VAL A 154 3.33 -5.52 2.91
C VAL A 154 4.85 -5.39 2.93
N ILE A 155 5.42 -4.64 3.89
CA ILE A 155 6.87 -4.48 4.04
C ILE A 155 7.54 -5.83 4.31
N ILE A 156 7.00 -6.66 5.21
CA ILE A 156 7.57 -7.98 5.52
C ILE A 156 7.55 -8.86 4.27
N TYR A 157 6.44 -8.91 3.55
CA TYR A 157 6.31 -9.67 2.30
C TYR A 157 7.31 -9.19 1.24
N TRP A 158 7.43 -7.87 1.08
CA TRP A 158 8.36 -7.25 0.15
C TRP A 158 9.81 -7.65 0.47
N CYS A 159 10.23 -7.48 1.73
CA CYS A 159 11.57 -7.85 2.19
C CYS A 159 11.87 -9.34 1.97
N LYS A 160 10.92 -10.22 2.28
CA LYS A 160 11.06 -11.67 2.05
C LYS A 160 11.20 -12.01 0.57
N THR A 161 10.42 -11.36 -0.29
CA THR A 161 10.49 -11.56 -1.74
C THR A 161 11.83 -11.11 -2.32
N VAL A 162 12.33 -9.94 -1.92
CA VAL A 162 13.64 -9.43 -2.35
C VAL A 162 14.77 -10.32 -1.83
N SER A 163 14.69 -10.77 -0.57
CA SER A 163 15.65 -11.69 0.03
C SER A 163 15.69 -13.02 -0.73
N PHE A 164 14.52 -13.57 -1.09
CA PHE A 164 14.42 -14.79 -1.88
C PHE A 164 15.09 -14.64 -3.24
N ARG A 165 14.79 -13.54 -3.95
CA ARG A 165 15.41 -13.21 -5.25
C ARG A 165 16.93 -13.24 -5.16
N LYS A 166 17.49 -12.45 -4.23
CA LYS A 166 18.94 -12.30 -4.08
C LYS A 166 19.63 -13.62 -3.69
N LYS A 167 19.00 -14.45 -2.85
CA LYS A 167 19.60 -15.67 -2.32
C LYS A 167 19.47 -16.89 -3.22
N TYR A 168 18.37 -17.03 -3.95
CA TYR A 168 18.04 -18.28 -4.64
C TYR A 168 17.87 -18.15 -6.15
N LEU A 169 17.56 -16.96 -6.67
CA LEU A 169 17.31 -16.77 -8.11
C LEU A 169 18.48 -16.09 -8.83
N SER A 170 19.19 -15.18 -8.17
CA SER A 170 20.34 -14.51 -8.78
C SER A 170 21.55 -15.43 -8.99
N GLN A 171 21.65 -16.51 -8.22
CA GLN A 171 22.75 -17.48 -8.32
C GLN A 171 22.50 -18.59 -9.35
N SER A 172 21.25 -18.78 -9.81
CA SER A 172 20.92 -19.84 -10.77
C SER A 172 21.12 -19.44 -12.23
N ILE A 173 21.58 -18.21 -12.48
CA ILE A 173 21.77 -17.62 -13.82
C ILE A 173 23.25 -17.36 -14.12
N SER A 174 24.12 -17.49 -13.10
CA SER A 174 25.59 -17.55 -13.26
C SER A 174 26.03 -18.99 -13.44
#